data_AF-A0A842NL53-F1
#
_entry.id   AF-A0A842NL53-F1
#
_cell.length_a   1.000
_cell.length_b   1.000
_cell.length_c   1.000
_cell.angle_alpha   90.00
_cell.angle_beta   90.00
_cell.angle_gamma   90.00
#
_symmetry.space_group_name_H-M   'P 1'
#
loop_
_entity.id
_entity.type
_entity.pdbx_description
1 polymer ?
#
loop_
_entity_poly.entity_id
_entity_poly.type
_entity_poly.pdbx_seq_one_letter_code
_entity_poly.pdbx_strand_id
1 'polypeptide(L)'
;MGEKSLHDSVKLWYSREGDEIEKEVDGYVVDVVRGDLLIEVQTANFSAIRDKLRRLVRAHPVRLVHPISERKWIVRVDGDGETVLSRRRSPKRGRIEDVFYELVYVPDLLAEENMSLEVLLVHSEDVLIDDGRGSWRR
;
A
#
# COMPACT_ATOMS: atom_id res chain seq x y z
N MET A 1 3.08 -11.49 17.30
CA MET A 1 1.93 -11.21 16.41
C MET A 1 2.51 -10.64 15.11
N GLY A 2 2.33 -11.29 13.96
CA GLY A 2 2.97 -10.82 12.72
C GLY A 2 2.46 -9.42 12.38
N GLU A 3 3.35 -8.44 12.36
CA GLU A 3 3.04 -7.08 11.90
C GLU A 3 2.50 -7.20 10.46
N LYS A 4 1.18 -7.08 10.30
CA LYS A 4 0.61 -6.99 8.95
C LYS A 4 1.14 -5.70 8.36
N SER A 5 1.84 -5.82 7.24
CA SER A 5 2.30 -4.66 6.49
C SER A 5 1.12 -3.71 6.23
N LEU A 6 1.40 -2.42 6.04
CA LEU A 6 0.36 -1.45 5.65
C LEU A 6 -0.40 -1.93 4.40
N HIS A 7 0.32 -2.58 3.48
CA HIS A 7 -0.24 -3.20 2.29
C HIS A 7 -1.34 -4.21 2.63
N ASP A 8 -1.04 -5.21 3.46
CA ASP A 8 -1.98 -6.27 3.80
C ASP A 8 -3.17 -5.76 4.61
N SER A 9 -2.94 -4.75 5.44
CA SER A 9 -4.00 -4.11 6.21
C SER A 9 -4.98 -3.34 5.32
N VAL A 10 -4.46 -2.59 4.34
CA VAL A 10 -5.28 -1.87 3.36
C VAL A 10 -5.99 -2.85 2.41
N LYS A 11 -5.29 -3.87 1.91
CA LYS A 11 -5.88 -4.93 1.08
C LYS A 11 -7.07 -5.56 1.79
N LEU A 12 -6.87 -6.03 3.02
CA LEU A 12 -7.95 -6.64 3.82
C LEU A 12 -9.12 -5.69 4.08
N TRP A 13 -8.84 -4.42 4.37
CA TRP A 13 -9.89 -3.41 4.58
C TRP A 13 -10.68 -3.10 3.30
N TYR A 14 -10.02 -3.17 2.14
CA TYR A 14 -10.63 -2.87 0.85
C TYR A 14 -11.40 -4.05 0.26
N SER A 15 -11.04 -5.28 0.65
CA SER A 15 -11.71 -6.54 0.26
C SER A 15 -13.16 -6.61 0.76
N ARG A 16 -13.99 -7.31 0.00
CA ARG A 16 -15.40 -7.60 0.29
C ARG A 16 -15.70 -9.08 0.07
N GLU A 17 -16.82 -9.54 0.61
CA GLU A 17 -17.31 -10.89 0.32
C GLU A 17 -17.49 -11.09 -1.19
N GLY A 18 -16.95 -12.19 -1.71
CA GLY A 18 -16.96 -12.52 -3.14
C GLY A 18 -15.76 -12.02 -3.94
N ASP A 19 -14.90 -11.16 -3.36
CA ASP A 19 -13.64 -10.80 -4.01
C ASP A 19 -12.67 -12.01 -4.00
N GLU A 20 -11.91 -12.22 -5.08
CA GLU A 20 -10.77 -13.14 -5.10
C GLU A 20 -9.50 -12.37 -4.69
N ILE A 21 -8.71 -12.94 -3.77
CA ILE A 21 -7.53 -12.27 -3.19
C ILE A 21 -6.25 -12.94 -3.71
N GLU A 22 -5.24 -12.14 -4.04
CA GLU A 22 -3.94 -12.60 -4.54
C GLU A 22 -4.08 -13.57 -5.74
N LYS A 23 -4.92 -13.19 -6.70
CA LYS A 23 -5.29 -14.02 -7.85
C LYS A 23 -4.38 -13.75 -9.05
N GLU A 24 -3.91 -14.81 -9.71
CA GLU A 24 -3.18 -14.65 -10.97
C GLU A 24 -4.12 -14.24 -12.13
N VAL A 25 -3.80 -13.12 -12.78
CA VAL A 25 -4.47 -12.56 -13.96
C VAL A 25 -3.41 -12.07 -14.94
N ASP A 26 -3.47 -12.53 -16.19
CA ASP A 26 -2.55 -12.15 -17.27
C ASP A 26 -1.05 -12.24 -16.90
N GLY A 27 -0.69 -13.22 -16.07
CA GLY A 27 0.68 -13.47 -15.62
C GLY A 27 1.15 -12.60 -14.44
N TYR A 28 0.24 -11.88 -13.78
CA TYR A 28 0.52 -11.13 -12.55
C TYR A 28 -0.41 -11.56 -11.42
N VAL A 29 0.09 -11.59 -10.20
CA VAL A 29 -0.73 -11.79 -9.00
C VAL A 29 -1.37 -10.46 -8.62
N VAL A 30 -2.69 -10.35 -8.70
CA VAL A 30 -3.49 -9.16 -8.38
C VAL A 30 -4.00 -9.23 -6.94
N ASP A 31 -3.90 -8.14 -6.19
CA ASP A 31 -4.26 -8.12 -4.77
C ASP A 31 -5.71 -8.46 -4.52
N VAL A 32 -6.63 -7.82 -5.25
CA VAL A 32 -8.08 -8.05 -5.16
C VAL A 32 -8.71 -8.02 -6.56
N VAL A 33 -9.39 -9.09 -6.92
CA VAL A 33 -10.21 -9.18 -8.13
C VAL A 33 -11.68 -9.10 -7.73
N ARG A 34 -12.37 -8.08 -8.23
CA ARG A 34 -13.79 -7.80 -7.97
C ARG A 34 -14.58 -7.80 -9.27
N GLY A 35 -15.11 -8.96 -9.63
CA GLY A 35 -15.66 -9.15 -10.98
C GLY A 35 -14.57 -8.87 -12.02
N ASP A 36 -14.81 -7.93 -12.92
CA ASP A 36 -13.83 -7.53 -13.95
C ASP A 36 -12.81 -6.48 -13.46
N LEU A 37 -13.01 -5.89 -12.27
CA LEU A 37 -12.13 -4.86 -11.73
C LEU A 37 -10.92 -5.50 -11.03
N LEU A 38 -9.72 -5.11 -11.46
CA LEU A 38 -8.46 -5.47 -10.80
C LEU A 38 -8.05 -4.33 -9.85
N ILE A 39 -7.82 -4.63 -8.59
CA ILE A 39 -7.40 -3.65 -7.59
C ILE A 39 -6.02 -4.00 -7.07
N GLU A 40 -5.14 -3.00 -7.06
CA GLU A 40 -3.77 -3.08 -6.57
C GLU A 40 -3.57 -2.12 -5.41
N VAL A 41 -3.00 -2.60 -4.31
CA VAL A 41 -2.60 -1.76 -3.20
C VAL A 41 -1.10 -1.47 -3.34
N GLN A 42 -0.73 -0.21 -3.49
CA GLN A 42 0.67 0.16 -3.66
C GLN A 42 1.13 1.08 -2.53
N THR A 43 2.00 0.56 -1.65
CA THR A 43 2.58 1.33 -0.54
C THR A 43 3.97 1.89 -0.84
N ALA A 44 4.62 1.38 -1.90
CA ALA A 44 5.90 1.87 -2.39
C ALA A 44 5.71 2.82 -3.59
N ASN A 45 6.81 3.24 -4.20
CA ASN A 45 6.76 4.14 -5.34
C ASN A 45 6.05 3.50 -6.56
N PHE A 46 5.34 4.29 -7.36
CA PHE A 46 4.60 3.79 -8.53
C PHE A 46 5.51 3.20 -9.60
N SER A 47 6.80 3.55 -9.64
CA SER A 47 7.77 2.90 -10.52
C SER A 47 7.85 1.39 -10.32
N ALA A 48 7.59 0.90 -9.10
CA ALA A 48 7.69 -0.52 -8.75
C ALA A 48 6.55 -1.37 -9.31
N ILE A 49 5.40 -0.77 -9.61
CA ILE A 49 4.20 -1.48 -10.12
C ILE A 49 3.82 -1.09 -11.56
N ARG A 50 4.50 -0.08 -12.10
CA ARG A 50 4.20 0.53 -13.41
C ARG A 50 4.00 -0.45 -14.55
N ASP A 51 4.90 -1.42 -14.72
CA ASP A 51 4.86 -2.32 -15.88
C ASP A 51 3.68 -3.29 -15.80
N LYS A 52 3.34 -3.72 -14.58
CA LYS A 52 2.12 -4.50 -14.30
C LYS A 52 0.88 -3.69 -14.65
N LEU A 53 0.76 -2.46 -14.16
CA LEU A 53 -0.41 -1.60 -14.45
C LEU A 53 -0.58 -1.37 -15.96
N ARG A 54 0.50 -1.05 -16.67
CA ARG A 54 0.49 -0.86 -18.14
C ARG A 54 0.06 -2.09 -18.92
N ARG A 55 0.32 -3.28 -18.39
CA ARG A 55 -0.08 -4.54 -19.03
C ARG A 55 -1.56 -4.82 -18.79
N LEU A 56 -2.02 -4.66 -17.56
CA LEU A 56 -3.38 -5.01 -17.14
C LEU A 56 -4.43 -4.02 -17.67
N VAL A 57 -4.13 -2.72 -17.65
CA VAL A 57 -5.07 -1.66 -18.08
C VAL A 57 -5.55 -1.79 -19.52
N ARG A 58 -4.79 -2.49 -20.37
CA ARG A 58 -5.14 -2.74 -21.78
C ARG A 58 -6.34 -3.65 -21.96
N ALA A 59 -6.63 -4.50 -20.98
CA ALA A 59 -7.65 -5.53 -21.08
C ALA A 59 -8.68 -5.46 -19.93
N HIS A 60 -8.35 -4.80 -18.83
CA HIS A 60 -9.17 -4.78 -17.62
C HIS A 60 -9.27 -3.37 -17.04
N PRO A 61 -10.39 -3.00 -16.42
CA PRO A 61 -10.43 -1.91 -15.45
C PRO A 61 -9.44 -2.19 -14.31
N VAL A 62 -8.57 -1.23 -14.03
CA VAL A 62 -7.56 -1.30 -12.97
C VAL A 62 -7.77 -0.14 -12.01
N ARG A 63 -7.75 -0.44 -10.71
CA ARG A 63 -7.74 0.54 -9.64
C ARG A 63 -6.48 0.42 -8.81
N LEU A 64 -5.68 1.48 -8.81
CA LEU A 64 -4.56 1.61 -7.90
C LEU A 64 -5.04 2.30 -6.62
N VAL A 65 -4.86 1.64 -5.49
CA VAL A 65 -5.13 2.17 -4.15
C VAL A 65 -3.79 2.53 -3.52
N HIS A 66 -3.58 3.82 -3.25
CA HIS A 66 -2.34 4.33 -2.68
C HIS A 66 -2.58 4.96 -1.31
N PRO A 67 -2.18 4.30 -0.21
CA PRO A 67 -2.28 4.89 1.11
C PRO A 67 -1.20 5.93 1.36
N ILE A 68 -1.61 7.11 1.86
CA ILE A 68 -0.74 8.19 2.31
C ILE A 68 -0.94 8.38 3.82
N SER A 69 0.14 8.26 4.59
CA SER A 69 0.10 8.45 6.04
C SER A 69 -0.12 9.92 6.41
N GLU A 70 -1.38 10.33 6.57
CA GLU A 70 -1.75 11.66 7.10
C GLU A 70 -1.15 11.85 8.50
N ARG A 71 -1.26 10.80 9.32
CA ARG A 71 -0.65 10.74 10.65
C ARG A 71 0.11 9.43 10.79
N LYS A 72 1.30 9.53 11.34
CA LYS A 72 2.16 8.38 11.56
C LYS A 72 2.73 8.38 12.97
N TRP A 73 2.64 7.26 13.66
CA TRP A 73 3.33 7.04 14.93
C TRP A 73 4.52 6.12 14.70
N ILE A 74 5.55 6.32 15.50
CA ILE A 74 6.69 5.42 15.61
C ILE A 74 6.62 4.84 17.01
N VAL A 75 6.35 3.55 17.08
CA VAL A 75 6.29 2.76 18.31
C VAL A 75 7.57 1.96 18.38
N ARG A 76 8.34 2.09 19.46
CA ARG A 76 9.47 1.19 19.71
C ARG A 76 9.02 0.15 20.72
N VAL A 77 9.26 -1.11 20.40
CA VAL A 77 9.03 -2.26 21.28
C VAL A 77 10.36 -2.94 21.61
N ASP A 78 10.40 -3.65 22.72
CA ASP A 78 11.57 -4.44 23.11
C ASP A 78 11.73 -5.68 22.19
N GLY A 79 12.83 -6.43 22.34
CA GLY A 79 13.11 -7.63 21.56
C GLY A 79 12.04 -8.75 21.65
N ASP A 80 11.14 -8.68 22.63
CA ASP A 80 9.93 -9.50 22.76
C ASP A 80 8.85 -9.17 21.71
N GLY A 81 8.94 -7.98 21.09
CA GLY A 81 7.99 -7.48 20.10
C GLY A 81 6.66 -6.95 20.67
N GLU A 82 6.51 -6.90 21.99
CA GLU A 82 5.26 -6.60 22.68
C GLU A 82 5.41 -5.44 23.68
N THR A 83 6.53 -5.37 24.40
CA THR A 83 6.76 -4.35 25.43
C THR A 83 7.07 -3.01 24.80
N VAL A 84 6.15 -2.05 24.89
CA VAL A 84 6.35 -0.70 24.34
C VAL A 84 7.39 0.09 25.14
N LEU A 85 8.54 0.35 24.52
CA LEU A 85 9.61 1.18 25.06
C LEU A 85 9.35 2.67 24.89
N SER A 86 8.76 3.07 23.75
CA SER A 86 8.38 4.46 23.50
C SER A 86 7.36 4.58 22.38
N ARG A 87 6.56 5.64 22.40
CA ARG A 87 5.65 5.99 21.30
C ARG A 87 5.71 7.48 21.04
N ARG A 88 6.00 7.87 19.80
CA ARG A 88 6.02 9.28 19.39
C ARG A 88 5.33 9.47 18.05
N ARG A 89 4.78 10.66 17.83
CA ARG A 89 4.29 11.04 16.51
C ARG A 89 5.48 11.35 15.58
N SER A 90 5.41 10.86 14.36
CA SER A 90 6.32 11.26 13.28
C SER A 90 6.08 12.74 12.92
N PRO A 91 7.13 13.52 12.60
CA PRO A 91 6.94 14.86 12.06
C PRO A 91 6.33 14.83 10.64
N LYS A 92 6.44 13.71 9.92
CA LYS A 92 5.86 13.55 8.58
C LYS A 92 4.34 13.65 8.66
N ARG A 93 3.79 14.53 7.82
CA ARG A 93 2.35 14.69 7.62
C ARG A 93 2.07 14.50 6.15
N GLY A 94 1.56 13.33 5.81
CA GLY A 94 1.15 13.05 4.44
C GLY A 94 -0.05 13.91 4.07
N ARG A 95 -0.12 14.31 2.81
CA ARG A 95 -1.27 15.03 2.26
C ARG A 95 -1.67 14.40 0.94
N ILE A 96 -2.91 14.65 0.50
CA ILE A 96 -3.38 14.10 -0.77
C ILE A 96 -2.49 14.51 -1.95
N GLU A 97 -1.91 15.70 -1.91
CA GLU A 97 -1.02 16.21 -2.96
C GLU A 97 0.31 15.43 -3.05
N ASP A 98 0.68 14.65 -2.03
CA ASP A 98 1.90 13.83 -2.09
C ASP A 98 1.80 12.75 -3.18
N VAL A 99 0.59 12.41 -3.63
CA VAL A 99 0.39 11.49 -4.76
C VAL A 99 1.00 12.02 -6.06
N PHE A 100 1.14 13.34 -6.21
CA PHE A 100 1.75 13.91 -7.42
C PHE A 100 3.21 13.52 -7.57
N TYR A 101 3.94 13.27 -6.48
CA TYR A 101 5.31 12.74 -6.54
C TYR A 101 5.35 11.32 -7.11
N GLU A 102 4.26 10.57 -7.01
CA GLU A 102 4.14 9.21 -7.52
C GLU A 102 3.62 9.17 -8.97
N LEU A 103 2.73 10.10 -9.32
CA LEU A 103 2.15 10.20 -10.66
C LEU A 103 3.20 10.47 -11.76
N VAL A 104 4.33 11.11 -11.44
CA VAL A 104 5.42 11.32 -12.41
C VAL A 104 6.01 10.04 -12.97
N TYR A 105 5.82 8.90 -12.28
CA TYR A 105 6.34 7.61 -12.73
C TYR A 105 5.42 6.89 -13.72
N VAL A 106 4.14 7.27 -13.77
CA VAL A 106 3.08 6.64 -14.56
C VAL A 106 2.20 7.67 -15.32
N PRO A 107 2.76 8.72 -15.95
CA PRO A 107 1.97 9.79 -16.54
C PRO A 107 1.07 9.31 -17.69
N ASP A 108 1.50 8.28 -18.41
CA ASP A 108 0.73 7.66 -19.50
C ASP A 108 -0.56 6.97 -19.00
N LEU A 109 -0.52 6.37 -17.80
CA LEU A 109 -1.68 5.68 -17.23
C LEU A 109 -2.82 6.64 -16.85
N LEU A 110 -2.55 7.93 -16.68
CA LEU A 110 -3.58 8.92 -16.37
C LEU A 110 -4.54 9.20 -17.52
N ALA A 111 -4.16 8.83 -18.75
CA ALA A 111 -4.99 8.98 -19.94
C ALA A 111 -5.81 7.72 -20.28
N GLU A 112 -5.56 6.61 -19.58
CA GLU A 112 -6.22 5.33 -19.85
C GLU A 112 -7.62 5.29 -19.21
N GLU A 113 -8.66 5.03 -20.02
CA GLU A 113 -10.06 4.98 -19.53
C GLU A 113 -10.27 3.88 -18.49
N ASN A 114 -9.50 2.80 -18.59
CA ASN A 114 -9.54 1.68 -17.66
C ASN A 114 -8.78 1.95 -16.35
N MET A 115 -8.06 3.07 -16.22
CA MET A 115 -7.28 3.36 -15.02
C MET A 115 -8.06 4.23 -14.04
N SER A 116 -8.07 3.83 -12.78
CA SER A 116 -8.53 4.66 -11.66
C SER A 116 -7.51 4.69 -10.53
N LEU A 117 -7.43 5.80 -9.82
CA LEU A 117 -6.55 5.98 -8.68
C LEU A 117 -7.40 6.41 -7.48
N GLU A 118 -7.23 5.71 -6.36
CA GLU A 118 -7.78 6.09 -5.07
C GLU A 118 -6.65 6.36 -4.08
N VAL A 119 -6.70 7.52 -3.44
CA VAL A 119 -5.74 7.91 -2.41
C VAL A 119 -6.40 7.75 -1.04
N LEU A 120 -5.83 6.88 -0.21
CA LEU A 120 -6.34 6.66 1.15
C LEU A 120 -5.49 7.43 2.16
N LEU A 121 -6.05 8.47 2.76
CA LEU A 121 -5.41 9.10 3.92
C LEU A 121 -5.55 8.18 5.13
N VAL A 122 -4.43 7.68 5.63
CA VAL A 122 -4.39 6.71 6.73
C VAL A 122 -3.70 7.25 7.97
N HIS A 123 -4.14 6.76 9.12
CA HIS A 123 -3.41 6.89 10.38
C HIS A 123 -2.68 5.58 10.60
N SER A 124 -1.35 5.62 10.53
CA SER A 124 -0.52 4.40 10.53
C SER A 124 0.47 4.40 11.70
N GLU A 125 0.91 3.22 12.09
CA GLU A 125 1.99 3.04 13.07
C GLU A 125 3.13 2.25 12.40
N ASP A 126 4.35 2.75 12.52
CA ASP A 126 5.55 1.92 12.29
C ASP A 126 5.96 1.38 13.66
N VAL A 127 6.05 0.06 13.76
CA VAL A 127 6.60 -0.60 14.93
C VAL A 127 8.09 -0.85 14.66
N LEU A 128 8.91 -0.53 15.66
CA LEU A 128 10.34 -0.71 15.62
C LEU A 128 10.78 -1.65 16.73
N ILE A 129 11.42 -2.76 16.38
CA ILE A 129 11.82 -3.78 17.35
C ILE A 129 13.28 -3.57 17.77
N ASP A 130 13.53 -3.41 19.07
CA ASP A 130 14.87 -3.36 19.67
C ASP A 130 15.40 -4.78 19.94
N ASP A 131 15.71 -5.52 18.88
CA ASP A 131 16.22 -6.89 18.97
C ASP A 131 17.75 -6.98 19.05
N GLY A 132 18.44 -5.84 19.15
CA GLY A 132 19.90 -5.75 19.16
C GLY A 132 20.59 -6.17 17.84
N ARG A 133 19.85 -6.48 16.76
CA ARG A 133 20.41 -6.96 15.49
C ARG A 133 20.67 -5.86 14.46
N GLY A 134 20.24 -4.63 14.74
CA GLY A 134 20.29 -3.53 13.79
C GLY A 134 19.29 -3.70 12.65
N SER A 135 18.88 -2.58 12.05
CA SER A 135 17.61 -2.42 11.31
C SER A 135 16.38 -2.58 12.22
N TRP A 136 16.06 -1.48 12.89
CA TRP A 136 14.91 -1.34 13.78
C TRP A 136 13.54 -1.57 13.13
N ARG A 137 13.43 -1.73 11.80
CA ARG A 137 12.15 -1.88 11.10
C ARG A 137 11.85 -3.36 10.91
N ARG A 138 10.73 -3.84 11.42
CA ARG A 138 10.09 -5.10 11.02
C ARG A 138 8.67 -4.83 10.54
#